data_AF-A0A7C5LEF3-F1
#
_entry.id   AF-A0A7C5LEF3-F1
#
_cell.length_a   1.000
_cell.length_b   1.000
_cell.length_c   1.000
_cell.angle_alpha   90.00
_cell.angle_beta   90.00
_cell.angle_gamma   90.00
#
_symmetry.space_group_name_H-M   'P 1'
#
loop_
_entity.id
_entity.type
_entity.pdbx_description
1 polymer ?
#
loop_
_entity_poly.entity_id
_entity_poly.type
_entity_poly.pdbx_seq_one_letter_code
_entity_poly.pdbx_strand_id
1 'polypeptide(L)'
;MQLSLSEAPEDEFPVYRTMAGTVVFRKSIAEAELSGITMLTEVITPKHGMGKNLVGRRLLQHFTTLLHKNAKSCVGEAELNNGLG
;
A
#
# COMPACT_ATOMS: atom_id res chain seq x y z
N MET A 1 -18.78 -3.90 -9.78
CA MET A 1 -18.84 -2.49 -9.31
C MET A 1 -17.57 -1.82 -9.79
N GLN A 2 -17.68 -0.84 -10.68
CA GLN A 2 -16.54 -0.24 -11.39
C GLN A 2 -16.08 0.97 -10.58
N LEU A 3 -15.00 0.83 -9.81
CA LEU A 3 -14.42 1.92 -9.03
C LEU A 3 -13.96 3.00 -10.02
N SER A 4 -14.64 4.14 -10.03
CA SER A 4 -14.18 5.35 -10.70
C SER A 4 -12.93 5.85 -9.99
N LEU A 5 -11.78 5.31 -10.39
CA LEU A 5 -10.42 5.78 -10.10
C LEU A 5 -10.28 7.21 -10.62
N SER A 6 -10.71 8.19 -9.84
CA SER A 6 -10.38 9.58 -10.11
C SER A 6 -8.94 9.82 -9.63
N GLU A 7 -8.00 9.90 -10.57
CA GLU A 7 -6.71 10.54 -10.27
C GLU A 7 -6.98 11.97 -9.81
N ALA A 8 -6.18 12.47 -8.87
CA ALA A 8 -6.21 13.87 -8.50
C ALA A 8 -5.83 14.75 -9.71
N PRO A 9 -6.24 16.03 -9.74
CA PRO A 9 -5.76 16.98 -10.73
C PRO A 9 -4.22 17.07 -10.75
N GLU A 10 -3.62 17.36 -11.92
CA GLU A 10 -2.15 17.36 -12.06
C GLU A 10 -1.46 18.45 -11.22
N ASP A 11 -2.14 19.55 -10.93
CA ASP A 11 -1.65 20.63 -10.07
C ASP A 11 -1.58 20.23 -8.59
N GLU A 12 -2.24 19.14 -8.20
CA GLU A 12 -2.19 18.55 -6.86
C GLU A 12 -1.19 17.39 -6.74
N PHE A 13 -0.45 17.08 -7.82
CA PHE A 13 0.51 15.98 -7.83
C PHE A 13 1.70 16.24 -6.89
N PRO A 14 1.97 15.33 -5.93
CA PRO A 14 3.10 15.50 -5.05
C PRO A 14 4.43 15.34 -5.80
N VAL A 15 5.40 16.14 -5.41
CA VAL A 15 6.76 16.12 -5.97
C VAL A 15 7.75 15.75 -4.88
N TYR A 16 8.44 14.62 -5.05
CA TYR A 16 9.42 14.13 -4.07
C TYR A 16 10.85 14.28 -4.61
N ARG A 17 11.77 14.68 -3.73
CA ARG A 17 13.20 14.69 -4.03
C ARG A 17 13.82 13.36 -3.61
N THR A 18 14.48 12.71 -4.56
CA THR A 18 15.23 11.47 -4.37
C THR A 18 16.72 11.72 -4.61
N MET A 19 17.56 10.73 -4.28
CA MET A 19 19.00 10.78 -4.61
C MET A 19 19.27 10.85 -6.12
N ALA A 20 18.33 10.38 -6.95
CA ALA A 20 18.43 10.43 -8.41
C ALA A 20 17.81 11.70 -9.01
N GLY A 21 17.34 12.63 -8.17
CA GLY A 21 16.67 13.86 -8.58
C GLY A 21 15.20 13.90 -8.19
N THR A 22 14.48 14.85 -8.77
CA THR A 22 13.06 15.11 -8.47
C THR A 22 12.15 14.19 -9.26
N VAL A 23 11.15 13.60 -8.59
CA VAL A 23 10.17 12.72 -9.21
C VAL A 23 8.76 13.25 -8.91
N VAL A 24 7.98 13.46 -9.96
CA VAL A 24 6.56 13.84 -9.87
C VAL A 24 5.72 12.58 -9.72
N PHE A 25 4.79 12.58 -8.77
CA PHE A 25 3.90 11.46 -8.49
C PHE A 25 2.44 11.85 -8.73
N ARG A 26 1.67 10.91 -9.28
CA ARG A 26 0.21 10.99 -9.36
C ARG A 26 -0.39 10.43 -8.08
N LYS A 27 -1.54 10.96 -7.68
CA LYS A 27 -2.25 10.53 -6.48
C LYS A 27 -3.68 10.13 -6.85
N SER A 28 -4.20 9.08 -6.23
CA SER A 28 -5.61 8.71 -6.34
C SER A 28 -6.11 8.10 -5.03
N ILE A 29 -7.42 8.16 -4.80
CA ILE A 29 -8.07 7.39 -3.74
C ILE A 29 -8.48 6.05 -4.33
N ALA A 30 -8.03 4.97 -3.71
CA ALA A 30 -8.37 3.63 -4.14
C ALA A 30 -8.74 2.75 -2.95
N GLU A 31 -9.52 1.72 -3.23
CA GLU A 31 -9.81 0.66 -2.29
C GLU A 31 -8.67 -0.37 -2.36
N ALA A 32 -8.06 -0.66 -1.21
CA ALA A 32 -7.00 -1.65 -1.06
C ALA A 32 -7.54 -2.82 -0.22
N GLU A 33 -7.37 -4.03 -0.75
CA GLU A 33 -7.67 -5.27 -0.05
C GLU A 33 -6.35 -5.94 0.38
N LEU A 34 -6.20 -6.21 1.68
CA LEU A 34 -5.05 -6.94 2.21
C LEU A 34 -5.53 -7.96 3.24
N SER A 35 -5.28 -9.24 2.98
CA SER A 35 -5.66 -10.36 3.86
C SER A 35 -7.15 -10.36 4.24
N GLY A 36 -8.03 -10.05 3.28
CA GLY A 36 -9.49 -10.00 3.48
C GLY A 36 -10.01 -8.75 4.20
N ILE A 37 -9.14 -7.79 4.51
CA ILE A 37 -9.53 -6.48 5.05
C ILE A 37 -9.48 -5.46 3.91
N THR A 38 -10.60 -4.75 3.72
CA THR A 38 -10.75 -3.73 2.68
C THR A 38 -10.72 -2.33 3.27
N MET A 39 -9.94 -1.44 2.67
CA MET A 39 -9.74 -0.08 3.17
C MET A 39 -9.61 0.94 2.04
N LEU A 40 -10.22 2.12 2.21
CA LEU A 40 -9.92 3.28 1.36
C LEU A 40 -8.57 3.89 1.74
N THR A 41 -7.69 4.03 0.76
CA THR A 41 -6.34 4.56 0.93
C THR A 41 -5.93 5.46 -0.22
N GLU A 42 -4.94 6.29 0.04
CA GLU A 42 -4.26 7.06 -1.00
C GLU A 42 -3.21 6.16 -1.66
N VAL A 43 -3.20 6.13 -2.98
CA VAL A 43 -2.18 5.47 -3.80
C VAL A 43 -1.40 6.55 -4.55
N ILE A 44 -0.08 6.50 -4.42
CA ILE A 44 0.83 7.37 -5.16
C ILE A 44 1.67 6.55 -6.13
N THR A 45 1.79 7.01 -7.37
CA THR A 45 2.61 6.35 -8.39
C THR A 45 3.45 7.38 -9.14
N PRO A 46 4.70 7.06 -9.55
CA PRO A 46 5.47 7.97 -10.39
C PRO A 46 4.69 8.34 -11.66
N LYS A 47 4.73 9.62 -12.07
CA LYS A 47 4.16 10.04 -13.37
C LYS A 47 4.90 9.36 -14.53
N HIS A 48 6.20 9.12 -14.36
CA HIS A 48 7.06 8.48 -15.35
C HIS A 48 7.97 7.42 -14.71
N GLY A 49 8.29 6.37 -15.48
CA GLY A 49 9.16 5.28 -15.06
C GLY A 49 8.47 4.12 -14.35
N MET A 50 9.22 3.06 -14.06
CA MET A 50 8.72 1.91 -13.28
C MET A 50 8.90 2.16 -11.79
N GLY A 51 7.78 2.18 -11.06
CA GLY A 51 7.78 2.17 -9.59
C GLY A 51 7.94 0.76 -9.03
N LYS A 52 8.14 0.68 -7.71
CA LYS A 52 7.93 -0.57 -6.95
C LYS A 52 6.62 -0.46 -6.20
N ASN A 53 5.90 -1.57 -6.07
CA ASN A 53 4.73 -1.62 -5.21
C ASN A 53 5.19 -1.63 -3.75
N LEU A 54 4.86 -0.56 -3.04
CA LEU A 54 5.19 -0.39 -1.64
C LEU A 54 3.90 -0.16 -0.85
N VAL A 55 3.82 -0.76 0.33
CA VAL A 55 2.72 -0.54 1.26
C VAL A 55 3.20 0.43 2.33
N GLY A 56 2.54 1.59 2.41
CA GLY A 56 2.88 2.62 3.38
C GLY A 56 2.48 2.24 4.81
N ARG A 57 3.10 2.90 5.80
CA ARG A 57 2.81 2.66 7.23
C ARG A 57 1.34 2.88 7.61
N ARG A 58 0.64 3.79 6.93
CA ARG A 58 -0.79 4.06 7.16
C ARG A 58 -1.66 2.81 6.95
N LEU A 59 -1.31 1.96 5.99
CA LEU A 59 -1.98 0.67 5.82
C LEU A 59 -1.44 -0.36 6.82
N LEU A 60 -0.11 -0.45 6.96
CA LEU A 60 0.53 -1.46 7.81
C LEU A 60 0.16 -1.35 9.29
N GLN A 61 -0.17 -0.17 9.82
CA GLN A 61 -0.56 0.00 11.22
C GLN A 61 -1.84 -0.74 11.60
N HIS A 62 -2.66 -1.15 10.62
CA HIS A 62 -3.88 -1.94 10.84
C HIS A 62 -3.60 -3.45 10.90
N PHE A 63 -2.33 -3.85 10.73
CA PHE A 63 -1.90 -5.23 10.74
C PHE A 63 -0.80 -5.42 11.78
N THR A 64 -0.82 -6.56 12.47
CA THR A 64 0.33 -7.00 13.28
C THR A 64 1.43 -7.45 12.32
N THR A 65 2.45 -6.62 12.14
CA THR A 65 3.57 -6.92 11.26
C THR A 65 4.76 -7.45 12.07
N LEU A 66 5.32 -8.58 11.63
CA LEU A 66 6.47 -9.23 12.28
C LEU A 66 7.59 -9.41 11.26
N LEU A 67 8.81 -9.03 11.65
CA LEU A 67 10.01 -9.34 10.87
C LEU A 67 10.46 -10.77 11.21
N HIS A 68 10.09 -11.73 10.37
CA HIS A 68 10.51 -13.13 10.54
C HIS A 68 11.58 -13.51 9.52
N LYS A 69 12.70 -14.06 10.00
CA LYS A 69 13.80 -14.49 9.14
C LYS A 69 13.35 -15.67 8.28
N ASN A 70 13.70 -15.67 6.98
CA ASN A 70 13.42 -16.74 6.02
C ASN A 70 11.93 -17.00 5.70
N ALA A 71 11.01 -16.08 6.01
CA ALA A 71 9.64 -16.20 5.55
C ALA A 71 9.53 -15.93 4.04
N LYS A 72 8.89 -16.83 3.29
CA LYS A 72 8.58 -16.65 1.86
C LYS A 72 7.36 -15.76 1.61
N SER A 73 6.55 -15.51 2.65
CA SER A 73 5.33 -14.72 2.60
C SER A 73 5.29 -13.78 3.81
N CYS A 74 4.78 -12.57 3.61
CA CYS A 74 4.49 -11.61 4.66
C CYS A 74 3.12 -11.84 5.32
N VAL A 75 2.34 -12.78 4.79
CA VAL A 75 1.06 -13.21 5.37
C VAL A 75 1.36 -14.37 6.30
N GLY A 76 1.30 -14.13 7.61
CA GLY A 76 1.26 -15.21 8.58
C GLY A 76 -0.14 -15.81 8.59
N GLU A 77 -0.24 -17.13 8.49
CA GLU A 77 -1.46 -17.83 8.92
C GLU A 77 -1.60 -17.53 10.41
N ALA A 78 -2.56 -16.68 10.77
CA ALA A 78 -3.00 -16.63 12.15
C ALA A 78 -3.61 -18.02 12.42
N GLU A 79 -2.83 -18.90 13.04
CA GLU A 79 -3.40 -20.05 13.72
C GLU A 79 -4.39 -19.47 14.74
N LEU A 80 -5.68 -19.50 14.38
CA LEU A 80 -6.77 -19.45 15.32
C LEU A 80 -6.53 -20.61 16.26
N ASN A 81 -5.82 -20.34 17.36
CA ASN A 81 -5.78 -21.21 18.52
C ASN A 81 -7.22 -21.30 19.03
N ASN A 82 -8.01 -22.21 18.45
CA ASN A 82 -9.15 -22.81 19.10
C ASN A 82 -8.60 -23.73 20.19
N GLY A 83 -8.06 -23.11 21.25
CA GLY A 83 -7.79 -23.77 22.51
C GLY A 83 -9.10 -23.95 23.27
N LEU A 84 -9.88 -24.95 22.87
CA LEU A 84 -10.76 -25.68 23.78
C LEU A 84 -9.92 -26.80 24.39
N GLY A 85 -9.60 -26.66 25.67
CA GLY A 85 -8.89 -27.64 26.49
C GLY A 85 -8.77 -27.14 27.92
#